data_AF-A0A2X3GV56-F1
#
_entry.id   AF-A0A2X3GV56-F1
#
_cell.length_a   1.000
_cell.length_b   1.000
_cell.length_c   1.000
_cell.angle_alpha   90.00
_cell.angle_beta   90.00
_cell.angle_gamma   90.00
#
_symmetry.space_group_name_H-M   'P 1'
#
loop_
_entity.id
_entity.type
_entity.pdbx_description
1 polymer ?
#
loop_
_entity_poly.entity_id
_entity_poly.type
_entity_poly.pdbx_seq_one_letter_code
_entity_poly.pdbx_strand_id
1 'polypeptide(L)'
;MKYAVENLAVNTLLDLRRRTRIGMGTCQGELCACRAAGLLQRFNVTTPAQSLTQLSEFLNERWKGVQPIAWGDALRESEFTRWVYLGLCGLPQEHRDEV
;
A
#
# COMPACT_ATOMS: atom_id res chain seq x y z
N MET A 1 -13.20 -7.07 -4.45
CA MET A 1 -12.98 -5.59 -4.51
C MET A 1 -14.18 -4.86 -5.05
N LYS A 2 -14.71 -5.20 -6.24
CA LYS A 2 -15.93 -4.57 -6.80
C LYS A 2 -17.09 -4.50 -5.79
N TYR A 3 -17.43 -5.61 -5.15
CA TYR A 3 -18.43 -5.64 -4.06
C TYR A 3 -18.14 -4.63 -2.94
N ALA A 4 -16.88 -4.49 -2.51
CA ALA A 4 -16.51 -3.58 -1.43
C ALA A 4 -16.65 -2.10 -1.84
N VAL A 5 -16.34 -1.78 -3.10
CA VAL A 5 -16.58 -0.44 -3.67
C VAL A 5 -18.08 -0.14 -3.71
N GLU A 6 -18.87 -1.07 -4.23
CA GLU A 6 -20.32 -0.87 -4.44
C GLU A 6 -21.14 -0.91 -3.16
N ASN A 7 -20.75 -1.70 -2.15
CA ASN A 7 -21.61 -2.03 -0.99
C ASN A 7 -21.01 -1.65 0.36
N LEU A 8 -19.71 -1.33 0.45
CA LEU A 8 -19.03 -1.05 1.73
C LEU A 8 -18.47 0.37 1.84
N ALA A 9 -18.90 1.27 0.95
CA ALA A 9 -18.50 2.67 0.89
C ALA A 9 -16.97 2.86 0.88
N VAL A 10 -16.27 2.08 0.05
CA VAL A 10 -14.82 2.20 -0.13
C VAL A 10 -14.51 3.34 -1.09
N ASN A 11 -13.91 4.42 -0.59
CA ASN A 11 -13.53 5.60 -1.38
C ASN A 11 -12.00 5.78 -1.47
N THR A 12 -11.24 5.01 -0.70
CA THR A 12 -9.78 5.07 -0.65
C THR A 12 -9.17 3.68 -0.52
N LEU A 13 -7.88 3.55 -0.79
CA LEU A 13 -7.10 2.33 -0.53
C LEU A 13 -7.09 1.98 0.96
N LEU A 14 -7.11 2.99 1.85
CA LEU A 14 -7.21 2.80 3.29
C LEU A 14 -8.57 2.21 3.70
N ASP A 15 -9.67 2.67 3.12
CA ASP A 15 -11.00 2.08 3.35
C ASP A 15 -11.02 0.63 2.89
N LEU A 16 -10.45 0.36 1.72
CA LEU A 16 -10.35 -1.00 1.20
C LEU A 16 -9.56 -1.90 2.16
N ARG A 17 -8.43 -1.42 2.71
CA ARG A 17 -7.66 -2.10 3.76
C ARG A 17 -8.52 -2.40 4.98
N ARG A 18 -9.22 -1.41 5.52
CA ARG A 18 -10.06 -1.55 6.73
C ARG A 18 -11.21 -2.53 6.51
N ARG A 19 -11.83 -2.54 5.33
CA ARG A 19 -12.99 -3.40 5.00
C ARG A 19 -12.61 -4.82 4.59
N THR A 20 -11.43 -5.02 4.01
CA THR A 20 -11.06 -6.31 3.38
C THR A 20 -9.78 -6.94 3.89
N ARG A 21 -9.04 -6.26 4.78
CA ARG A 21 -7.73 -6.69 5.29
C ARG A 21 -6.67 -6.85 4.18
N ILE A 22 -6.84 -6.16 3.03
CA ILE A 22 -5.86 -6.20 1.94
C ILE A 22 -4.47 -5.77 2.46
N GLY A 23 -3.43 -6.53 2.08
CA GLY A 23 -2.05 -6.34 2.52
C GLY A 23 -1.73 -6.77 3.95
N MET A 24 -2.63 -7.51 4.62
CA MET A 24 -2.38 -8.13 5.94
C MET A 24 -2.22 -9.66 5.89
N GLY A 25 -2.22 -10.25 4.69
CA GLY A 25 -1.97 -11.68 4.47
C GLY A 25 -0.52 -11.97 4.07
N THR A 26 -0.27 -13.15 3.53
CA THR A 26 1.07 -13.59 3.08
C THR A 26 1.74 -12.68 2.07
N CYS A 27 0.96 -11.95 1.24
CA CYS A 27 1.51 -10.96 0.31
C CYS A 27 2.09 -9.72 1.03
N GLN A 28 1.72 -9.49 2.30
CA GLN A 28 2.27 -8.41 3.14
C GLN A 28 2.29 -7.02 2.49
N GLY A 29 1.40 -6.75 1.53
CA GLY A 29 1.36 -5.47 0.82
C GLY A 29 2.40 -5.31 -0.29
N GLU A 30 3.26 -6.30 -0.56
CA GLU A 30 4.33 -6.22 -1.56
C GLU A 30 3.82 -5.96 -2.98
N LEU A 31 2.80 -6.70 -3.41
CA LEU A 31 2.21 -6.54 -4.76
C LEU A 31 0.69 -6.32 -4.70
N CYS A 32 0.03 -6.84 -3.67
CA CYS A 32 -1.42 -6.74 -3.57
C CYS A 32 -1.89 -5.29 -3.36
N ALA A 33 -1.09 -4.44 -2.70
CA ALA A 33 -1.43 -3.03 -2.50
C ALA A 33 -1.37 -2.26 -3.83
N CYS A 34 -0.30 -2.44 -4.62
CA CYS A 34 -0.17 -1.86 -5.96
C CYS A 34 -1.35 -2.25 -6.87
N ARG A 35 -1.67 -3.56 -6.92
CA ARG A 35 -2.80 -4.06 -7.72
C ARG A 35 -4.15 -3.50 -7.23
N ALA A 36 -4.32 -3.35 -5.92
CA ALA A 36 -5.53 -2.77 -5.34
C ALA A 36 -5.69 -1.30 -5.73
N ALA A 37 -4.61 -0.51 -5.65
CA ALA A 37 -4.61 0.90 -6.07
C ALA A 37 -5.00 1.04 -7.55
N GLY A 38 -4.42 0.22 -8.43
CA GLY A 38 -4.79 0.20 -9.86
C GLY A 38 -6.24 -0.23 -10.12
N LEU A 39 -6.79 -1.15 -9.32
CA LEU A 39 -8.20 -1.54 -9.42
C LEU A 39 -9.15 -0.43 -8.97
N LEU A 40 -8.81 0.32 -7.92
CA LEU A 40 -9.60 1.48 -7.50
C LEU A 40 -9.67 2.55 -8.60
N GLN A 41 -8.57 2.77 -9.32
CA GLN A 41 -8.57 3.63 -10.50
C GLN A 41 -9.50 3.11 -11.59
N ARG A 42 -9.46 1.80 -11.90
CA ARG A 42 -10.36 1.18 -12.89
C ARG A 42 -11.83 1.21 -12.50
N PHE A 43 -12.13 1.27 -11.21
CA PHE A 43 -13.49 1.45 -10.69
C PHE A 43 -13.90 2.92 -10.56
N ASN A 44 -13.11 3.86 -11.09
CA ASN A 44 -13.33 5.31 -11.00
C ASN A 44 -13.41 5.83 -9.55
N VAL A 45 -12.77 5.15 -8.60
CA VAL A 45 -12.70 5.58 -7.19
C VAL A 45 -11.58 6.60 -6.99
N THR A 46 -10.46 6.42 -7.68
CA THR A 46 -9.27 7.28 -7.57
C THR A 46 -8.77 7.70 -8.94
N THR A 47 -8.15 8.89 -9.02
CA THR A 47 -7.34 9.26 -10.18
C THR A 47 -6.00 8.52 -10.19
N PRO A 48 -5.26 8.48 -11.32
CA PRO A 48 -3.92 7.90 -11.35
C PRO A 48 -2.98 8.50 -10.31
N ALA A 49 -2.97 9.84 -10.17
CA ALA A 49 -2.15 10.54 -9.18
C ALA A 49 -2.55 10.16 -7.74
N GLN A 50 -3.85 10.17 -7.42
CA GLN A 50 -4.35 9.75 -6.11
C GLN A 50 -4.00 8.30 -5.79
N SER A 51 -4.00 7.42 -6.80
CA SER A 51 -3.67 6.01 -6.62
C SER A 51 -2.21 5.82 -6.21
N LEU A 52 -1.30 6.60 -6.78
CA LEU A 52 0.12 6.60 -6.41
C LEU A 52 0.32 7.17 -4.99
N THR A 53 -0.31 8.30 -4.67
CA THR A 53 -0.24 8.90 -3.32
C THR A 53 -0.77 7.93 -2.26
N GLN A 54 -1.96 7.37 -2.45
CA GLN A 54 -2.55 6.43 -1.49
C GLN A 54 -1.75 5.13 -1.37
N LEU A 55 -1.08 4.69 -2.44
CA LEU A 55 -0.19 3.54 -2.38
C LEU A 55 1.05 3.84 -1.52
N SER A 56 1.65 5.03 -1.67
CA SER A 56 2.77 5.46 -0.83
C SER A 56 2.37 5.53 0.65
N GLU A 57 1.25 6.18 0.95
CA GLU A 57 0.68 6.27 2.30
C GLU A 57 0.41 4.88 2.90
N PHE A 58 -0.14 3.94 2.11
CA PHE A 58 -0.38 2.57 2.56
C PHE A 58 0.91 1.86 3.00
N LEU A 59 1.99 2.02 2.24
CA LEU A 59 3.29 1.41 2.54
C LEU A 59 3.95 2.06 3.76
N ASN A 60 3.82 3.38 3.91
CA ASN A 60 4.31 4.08 5.09
C ASN A 60 3.57 3.69 6.36
N GLU A 61 2.24 3.62 6.32
CA GLU A 61 1.44 3.17 7.46
C GLU A 61 1.80 1.73 7.86
N ARG A 62 2.21 0.91 6.89
CA ARG A 62 2.76 -0.41 7.16
C ARG A 62 4.13 -0.32 7.82
N TRP A 63 5.04 0.50 7.29
CA TRP A 63 6.38 0.72 7.85
C TRP A 63 6.31 1.20 9.29
N LYS A 64 5.45 2.17 9.62
CA LYS A 64 5.22 2.65 11.00
C LYS A 64 4.91 1.51 11.98
N GLY A 65 4.16 0.49 11.54
CA GLY A 65 3.85 -0.68 12.36
C GLY A 65 5.00 -1.69 12.50
N VAL A 66 5.89 -1.77 11.51
CA VAL A 66 7.04 -2.69 11.50
C VAL A 66 8.29 -2.07 12.14
N GLN A 67 8.44 -0.75 12.07
CA GLN A 67 9.60 0.00 12.56
C GLN A 67 10.04 -0.39 13.98
N PRO A 68 9.14 -0.58 14.97
CA PRO A 68 9.54 -0.95 16.34
C PRO A 68 10.12 -2.36 16.46
N ILE A 69 9.97 -3.21 15.45
CA ILE A 69 10.49 -4.58 15.40
C ILE A 69 11.39 -4.83 14.19
N ALA A 70 11.89 -3.77 13.56
CA ALA A 70 12.66 -3.83 12.32
C ALA A 70 14.09 -4.36 12.53
N TRP A 71 14.20 -5.61 12.95
CA TRP A 71 15.44 -6.36 13.08
C TRP A 71 15.28 -7.78 12.54
N GLY A 72 16.40 -8.43 12.20
CA GLY A 72 16.39 -9.78 11.64
C GLY A 72 15.55 -9.89 10.38
N ASP A 73 14.63 -10.85 10.35
CA ASP A 73 13.79 -11.13 9.18
C ASP A 73 12.81 -9.99 8.87
N ALA A 74 12.26 -9.31 9.89
CA ALA A 74 11.33 -8.20 9.69
C ALA A 74 11.99 -7.01 8.96
N LEU A 75 13.28 -6.73 9.24
CA LEU A 75 14.03 -5.71 8.50
C LEU A 75 14.29 -6.15 7.06
N ARG A 76 14.65 -7.43 6.86
CA ARG A 76 14.90 -7.99 5.52
C ARG A 76 13.65 -7.92 4.63
N GLU A 77 12.50 -8.27 5.17
CA GLU A 77 11.21 -8.15 4.47
C GLU A 77 10.86 -6.69 4.14
N SER A 78 11.14 -5.77 5.06
CA SER A 78 10.88 -4.33 4.84
C SER A 78 11.76 -3.78 3.72
N GLU A 79 13.05 -4.12 3.70
CA GLU A 79 13.97 -3.74 2.61
C GLU A 79 13.60 -4.38 1.28
N PHE A 80 13.16 -5.64 1.28
CA PHE A 80 12.66 -6.29 0.07
C PHE A 80 11.43 -5.57 -0.49
N THR A 81 10.47 -5.22 0.36
CA THR A 81 9.29 -4.44 -0.02
C THR A 81 9.70 -3.09 -0.61
N ARG A 82 10.64 -2.39 0.05
CA ARG A 82 11.18 -1.11 -0.43
C ARG A 82 11.84 -1.24 -1.80
N TRP A 83 12.64 -2.28 -2.01
CA TRP A 83 13.28 -2.56 -3.30
C TRP A 83 12.27 -2.84 -4.41
N VAL A 84 11.22 -3.63 -4.13
CA VAL A 84 10.13 -3.88 -5.09
C VAL A 84 9.46 -2.56 -5.49
N TYR A 85 9.09 -1.72 -4.54
CA TYR A 85 8.33 -0.51 -4.86
C TYR A 85 9.17 0.60 -5.50
N LEU A 86 10.35 0.88 -4.98
CA LEU A 86 11.22 1.94 -5.52
C LEU A 86 11.98 1.49 -6.76
N GLY A 87 12.46 0.24 -6.78
CA GLY A 87 13.31 -0.29 -7.85
C GLY A 87 12.51 -0.85 -9.02
N LEU A 88 11.56 -1.76 -8.76
CA LEU A 88 10.81 -2.45 -9.81
C LEU A 88 9.58 -1.65 -10.26
N CYS A 89 8.79 -1.12 -9.31
CA CYS A 89 7.55 -0.42 -9.63
C CYS A 89 7.73 1.09 -9.89
N GLY A 90 8.92 1.65 -9.62
CA GLY A 90 9.22 3.06 -9.86
C GLY A 90 8.35 4.02 -9.05
N LEU A 91 7.88 3.59 -7.86
CA LEU A 91 7.18 4.49 -6.94
C LEU A 91 8.16 5.61 -6.53
N PRO A 92 7.82 6.89 -6.71
CA PRO A 92 8.74 7.98 -6.39
C PRO A 92 9.10 7.91 -4.91
N GLN A 93 10.39 8.05 -4.63
CA GLN A 93 10.90 8.03 -3.27
C GLN A 93 10.35 9.24 -2.51
N GLU A 94 9.86 9.02 -1.30
CA GLU A 94 9.33 10.11 -0.48
C GLU A 94 10.42 11.12 -0.15
N HIS A 95 10.04 12.40 -0.16
CA HIS A 95 10.92 13.48 0.26
C HIS A 95 11.15 13.34 1.78
N ARG A 96 12.43 13.39 2.14
CA ARG A 96 12.95 13.09 3.48
C ARG A 96 12.63 14.22 4.46
N ASP A 97 11.36 14.37 4.85
CA ASP A 97 10.95 15.23 5.96
C ASP A 97 10.21 14.37 6.97
N GLU A 98 10.95 13.81 7.94
CA GLU A 98 10.57 13.63 9.35
C GLU A 98 11.54 12.65 10.07
N VAL A 99 12.41 13.28 10.88
CA VAL A 99 13.16 12.80 12.08
C VAL A 99 13.96 11.49 11.99
#